data_AF-A0A928E1P9-F1
#
_entry.id   AF-A0A928E1P9-F1
#
_cell.length_a   1.000
_cell.length_b   1.000
_cell.length_c   1.000
_cell.angle_alpha   90.00
_cell.angle_beta   90.00
_cell.angle_gamma   90.00
#
_symmetry.space_group_name_H-M   'P 1'
#
loop_
_entity.id
_entity.type
_entity.pdbx_description
1 polymer ?
#
loop_
_entity_poly.entity_id
_entity_poly.type
_entity_poly.pdbx_seq_one_letter_code
_entity_poly.pdbx_strand_id
1 'polypeptide(L)'
;MRPGIFGWLLRFGTRRRSSPELRRVRHQKSRIGIVLKDGTKSDLNACAFSSSTLIDLQISDGGQGVLKNCRFSDSTEESLILRGSGEMEVRNCDFQRCSAGIALAGNGTNAKILDSRFTECGIGVKLLDSASAILTQCRFERNKTAGLFVMRDSETEVSDCVFQAQET
;
A
#
# COMPACT_ATOMS: atom_id res chain seq x y z
N MET A 1 51.11 -1.12 33.37
CA MET A 1 50.25 0.06 33.19
C MET A 1 49.54 -0.04 31.85
N ARG A 2 48.32 0.50 31.79
CA ARG A 2 47.15 0.08 31.01
C ARG A 2 47.20 0.23 29.46
N PRO A 3 46.25 -0.39 28.73
CA PRO A 3 46.39 -1.05 27.42
C PRO A 3 45.46 -0.45 26.32
N GLY A 4 45.30 -1.11 25.17
CA GLY A 4 44.10 -0.88 24.34
C GLY A 4 44.12 -1.50 22.94
N ILE A 5 43.60 -2.71 22.82
CA ILE A 5 43.40 -3.48 21.58
C ILE A 5 42.09 -3.03 20.91
N PHE A 6 42.09 -3.05 19.57
CA PHE A 6 40.98 -3.10 18.60
C PHE A 6 39.56 -3.33 19.13
N GLY A 7 38.60 -2.58 18.58
CA GLY A 7 37.18 -2.92 18.67
C GLY A 7 36.28 -1.93 17.94
N TRP A 8 36.07 -2.16 16.64
CA TRP A 8 34.97 -1.58 15.88
C TRP A 8 33.64 -1.88 16.60
N LEU A 9 33.04 -0.87 17.23
CA LEU A 9 31.66 -0.95 17.66
C LEU A 9 30.78 -0.40 16.54
N LEU A 10 30.57 -1.28 15.55
CA LEU A 10 29.29 -1.37 14.86
C LEU A 10 28.21 -1.42 15.95
N ARG A 11 27.57 -0.28 16.22
CA ARG A 11 26.27 -0.28 16.88
C ARG A 11 25.28 -0.85 15.86
N PHE A 12 25.23 -2.18 15.77
CA PHE A 12 24.05 -2.89 15.34
C PHE A 12 22.94 -2.58 16.34
N GLY A 13 22.31 -1.42 16.18
CA GLY A 13 21.04 -1.13 16.77
C GLY A 13 20.01 -2.01 16.08
N THR A 14 19.88 -3.26 16.50
CA THR A 14 18.71 -4.08 16.17
C THR A 14 17.52 -3.48 16.93
N ARG A 15 17.00 -2.34 16.46
CA ARG A 15 15.61 -1.96 16.78
C ARG A 15 14.79 -3.13 16.26
N ARG A 16 14.23 -3.93 17.19
CA ARG A 16 13.27 -4.99 16.83
C ARG A 16 12.13 -4.31 16.09
N ARG A 17 12.16 -4.38 14.75
CA ARG A 17 11.06 -3.96 13.90
C ARG A 17 9.91 -4.92 14.19
N SER A 18 8.74 -4.39 14.54
CA SER A 18 7.56 -5.22 14.78
C SER A 18 7.14 -5.90 13.48
N SER A 19 6.72 -7.15 13.57
CA SER A 19 6.31 -7.96 12.42
C SER A 19 4.90 -8.51 12.63
N PRO A 20 3.86 -7.65 12.57
CA PRO A 20 2.50 -8.08 12.83
C PRO A 20 1.98 -9.00 11.72
N GLU A 21 1.29 -10.06 12.10
CA GLU A 21 0.56 -10.94 11.19
C GLU A 21 -0.94 -10.76 11.43
N LEU A 22 -1.67 -10.31 10.41
CA LEU A 22 -3.12 -10.20 10.45
C LEU A 22 -3.72 -11.24 9.51
N ARG A 23 -4.56 -12.12 10.06
CA ARG A 23 -5.24 -13.15 9.28
C ARG A 23 -6.73 -13.09 9.56
N ARG A 24 -7.55 -12.94 8.51
CA ARG A 24 -9.02 -12.91 8.63
C ARG A 24 -9.54 -11.81 9.56
N VAL A 25 -8.83 -10.70 9.64
CA VAL A 25 -9.24 -9.53 10.42
C VAL A 25 -10.27 -8.73 9.62
N ARG A 26 -11.31 -8.25 10.30
CA ARG A 26 -12.26 -7.28 9.73
C ARG A 26 -12.18 -5.98 10.49
N HIS A 27 -11.88 -4.92 9.77
CA HIS A 27 -11.98 -3.55 10.25
C HIS A 27 -13.18 -2.87 9.58
N GLN A 28 -13.95 -2.11 10.36
CA GLN A 28 -15.07 -1.32 9.86
C GLN A 28 -15.13 0.02 10.60
N LYS A 29 -15.36 1.11 9.86
CA LYS A 29 -15.64 2.46 10.38
C LYS A 29 -14.60 2.99 11.36
N SER A 30 -13.64 3.75 10.86
CA SER A 30 -12.72 4.53 11.68
C SER A 30 -12.30 5.80 10.96
N ARG A 31 -11.63 6.73 11.64
CA ARG A 31 -10.95 7.82 10.93
C ARG A 31 -9.76 7.27 10.13
N ILE A 32 -8.91 6.52 10.82
CA ILE A 32 -7.86 5.71 10.22
C ILE A 32 -8.01 4.30 10.80
N GLY A 33 -8.08 3.27 9.97
CA GLY A 33 -8.40 1.91 10.40
C GLY A 33 -7.23 1.19 11.07
N ILE A 34 -6.19 0.86 10.31
CA ILE A 34 -4.95 0.29 10.84
C ILE A 34 -3.75 1.12 10.38
N VAL A 35 -2.83 1.40 11.31
CA VAL A 35 -1.57 2.11 11.03
C VAL A 35 -0.39 1.21 11.33
N LEU A 36 0.44 1.00 10.33
CA LEU A 36 1.68 0.23 10.38
C LEU A 36 2.83 1.20 10.07
N LYS A 37 3.68 1.47 11.05
CA LYS A 37 4.71 2.51 10.95
C LYS A 37 6.05 2.03 11.49
N ASP A 38 7.02 2.92 11.57
CA ASP A 38 8.30 2.70 12.25
C ASP A 38 9.05 1.46 11.75
N GLY A 39 8.98 1.22 10.44
CA GLY A 39 9.72 0.13 9.84
C GLY A 39 9.13 -1.27 10.03
N THR A 40 7.84 -1.37 10.38
CA THR A 40 7.11 -2.63 10.51
C THR A 40 7.27 -3.55 9.30
N LYS A 41 7.26 -4.86 9.51
CA LYS A 41 7.23 -5.88 8.44
C LYS A 41 5.96 -6.71 8.57
N SER A 42 4.92 -6.34 7.85
CA SER A 42 3.57 -6.83 8.13
C SER A 42 3.08 -7.81 7.07
N ASP A 43 2.49 -8.92 7.49
CA ASP A 43 1.79 -9.87 6.62
C ASP A 43 0.29 -9.80 6.89
N LEU A 44 -0.49 -9.48 5.87
CA LEU A 44 -1.94 -9.36 5.94
C LEU A 44 -2.56 -10.34 4.96
N ASN A 45 -3.33 -11.29 5.47
CA ASN A 45 -3.96 -12.33 4.68
C ASN A 45 -5.47 -12.44 4.95
N ALA A 46 -6.26 -12.43 3.88
CA ALA A 46 -7.71 -12.62 3.95
C ALA A 46 -8.42 -11.59 4.85
N CYS A 47 -7.90 -10.36 4.92
CA CYS A 47 -8.47 -9.29 5.74
C CYS A 47 -9.50 -8.47 4.94
N ALA A 48 -10.44 -7.84 5.65
CA ALA A 48 -11.39 -6.91 5.07
C ALA A 48 -11.35 -5.57 5.81
N PHE A 49 -11.33 -4.48 5.06
CA PHE A 49 -11.35 -3.11 5.57
C PHE A 49 -12.47 -2.34 4.90
N SER A 50 -13.22 -1.54 5.66
CA SER A 50 -14.30 -0.78 5.05
C SER A 50 -14.72 0.46 5.82
N SER A 51 -15.22 1.44 5.06
CA SER A 51 -15.96 2.58 5.59
C SER A 51 -15.15 3.50 6.52
N SER A 52 -13.84 3.59 6.36
CA SER A 52 -13.06 4.62 7.05
C SER A 52 -13.27 6.00 6.43
N THR A 53 -13.27 7.04 7.28
CA THR A 53 -13.48 8.44 6.85
C THR A 53 -12.23 9.14 6.34
N LEU A 54 -11.04 8.55 6.54
CA LEU A 54 -9.83 8.91 5.80
C LEU A 54 -9.21 7.65 5.20
N ILE A 55 -8.58 6.82 6.04
CA ILE A 55 -7.71 5.76 5.56
C ILE A 55 -8.11 4.41 6.15
N ASP A 56 -8.29 3.37 5.32
CA ASP A 56 -8.55 2.02 5.83
C ASP A 56 -7.27 1.37 6.36
N LEU A 57 -6.18 1.41 5.58
CA LEU A 57 -4.87 0.90 5.98
C LEU A 57 -3.74 1.85 5.57
N GLN A 58 -2.96 2.28 6.55
CA GLN A 58 -1.77 3.10 6.35
C GLN A 58 -0.50 2.30 6.66
N ILE A 59 0.45 2.32 5.72
CA ILE A 59 1.83 1.92 5.93
C ILE A 59 2.73 3.14 5.76
N SER A 60 3.63 3.42 6.70
CA SER A 60 4.54 4.58 6.62
C SER A 60 5.90 4.33 7.27
N ASP A 61 6.80 5.29 7.11
CA ASP A 61 8.06 5.41 7.85
C ASP A 61 8.96 4.17 7.71
N GLY A 62 9.21 3.75 6.47
CA GLY A 62 10.03 2.58 6.13
C GLY A 62 9.31 1.25 6.33
N GLY A 63 7.99 1.27 6.47
CA GLY A 63 7.16 0.08 6.62
C GLY A 63 7.18 -0.81 5.37
N GLN A 64 7.08 -2.11 5.61
CA GLN A 64 6.98 -3.15 4.60
C GLN A 64 5.67 -3.91 4.80
N GLY A 65 4.92 -4.13 3.74
CA GLY A 65 3.63 -4.82 3.79
C GLY A 65 3.46 -5.85 2.69
N VAL A 66 2.99 -7.04 3.05
CA VAL A 66 2.52 -8.04 2.08
C VAL A 66 1.04 -8.27 2.32
N LEU A 67 0.20 -7.93 1.34
CA LEU A 67 -1.24 -8.08 1.39
C LEU A 67 -1.68 -9.14 0.39
N LYS A 68 -2.40 -10.16 0.88
CA LYS A 68 -2.88 -11.28 0.07
C LYS A 68 -4.35 -11.54 0.33
N ASN A 69 -5.16 -11.65 -0.72
CA ASN A 69 -6.59 -12.00 -0.61
C ASN A 69 -7.39 -10.98 0.24
N CYS A 70 -6.98 -9.72 0.26
CA CYS A 70 -7.63 -8.69 1.07
C CYS A 70 -8.71 -7.94 0.29
N ARG A 71 -9.70 -7.41 1.00
CA ARG A 71 -10.77 -6.58 0.44
C ARG A 71 -10.82 -5.21 1.11
N PHE A 72 -10.97 -4.18 0.30
CA PHE A 72 -11.16 -2.80 0.73
C PHE A 72 -12.46 -2.28 0.11
N SER A 73 -13.31 -1.62 0.89
CA SER A 73 -14.52 -1.02 0.33
C SER A 73 -14.99 0.25 1.01
N ASP A 74 -15.61 1.12 0.21
CA ASP A 74 -16.36 2.27 0.71
C ASP A 74 -15.48 3.27 1.50
N SER A 75 -14.21 3.44 1.13
CA SER A 75 -13.31 4.45 1.71
C SER A 75 -13.58 5.83 1.12
N THR A 76 -13.59 6.86 1.97
CA THR A 76 -13.85 8.23 1.52
C THR A 76 -12.61 8.96 1.01
N GLU A 77 -11.41 8.56 1.44
CA GLU A 77 -10.13 8.97 0.85
C GLU A 77 -9.36 7.72 0.37
N GLU A 78 -8.14 7.48 0.85
CA GLU A 78 -7.34 6.31 0.47
C GLU A 78 -7.76 5.02 1.20
N SER A 79 -8.07 3.95 0.46
CA SER A 79 -8.24 2.62 1.06
C SER A 79 -6.90 2.07 1.59
N LEU A 80 -5.86 2.14 0.77
CA LEU A 80 -4.52 1.71 1.15
C LEU A 80 -3.52 2.79 0.78
N ILE A 81 -2.75 3.26 1.75
CA ILE A 81 -1.68 4.24 1.51
C ILE A 81 -0.34 3.71 2.01
N LEU A 82 0.69 3.81 1.15
CA LEU A 82 2.09 3.73 1.54
C LEU A 82 2.70 5.14 1.41
N ARG A 83 3.23 5.68 2.51
CA ARG A 83 3.73 7.07 2.56
C ARG A 83 5.18 7.16 3.08
N GLY A 84 5.95 8.05 2.47
CA GLY A 84 7.32 8.38 2.84
C GLY A 84 8.27 7.46 2.09
N SER A 85 8.76 6.44 2.77
CA SER A 85 9.55 5.36 2.18
C SER A 85 9.02 4.02 2.65
N GLY A 86 9.17 2.98 1.84
CA GLY A 86 8.72 1.63 2.17
C GLY A 86 8.45 0.78 0.94
N GLU A 87 8.06 -0.47 1.19
CA GLU A 87 7.78 -1.44 0.15
C GLU A 87 6.47 -2.15 0.41
N MET A 88 5.69 -2.37 -0.63
CA MET A 88 4.43 -3.10 -0.50
C MET A 88 4.22 -4.09 -1.64
N GLU A 89 3.79 -5.29 -1.30
CA GLU A 89 3.27 -6.27 -2.26
C GLU A 89 1.78 -6.45 -2.03
N VAL A 90 0.98 -6.28 -3.07
CA VAL A 90 -0.47 -6.48 -3.05
C VAL A 90 -0.81 -7.55 -4.08
N ARG A 91 -1.40 -8.66 -3.64
CA ARG A 91 -1.71 -9.79 -4.51
C ARG A 91 -3.11 -10.33 -4.29
N ASN A 92 -3.86 -10.51 -5.38
CA ASN A 92 -5.22 -11.04 -5.33
C ASN A 92 -6.12 -10.23 -4.37
N CYS A 93 -6.05 -8.90 -4.47
CA CYS A 93 -6.83 -8.00 -3.62
C CYS A 93 -7.91 -7.28 -4.43
N ASP A 94 -8.98 -6.90 -3.73
CA ASP A 94 -10.17 -6.27 -4.32
C ASP A 94 -10.45 -4.92 -3.65
N PHE A 95 -10.47 -3.85 -4.43
CA PHE A 95 -10.76 -2.48 -4.00
C PHE A 95 -12.04 -2.01 -4.68
N GLN A 96 -13.06 -1.67 -3.89
CA GLN A 96 -14.39 -1.33 -4.41
C GLN A 96 -14.96 -0.04 -3.82
N ARG A 97 -15.46 0.84 -4.69
CA ARG A 97 -16.14 2.09 -4.27
C ARG A 97 -15.27 2.96 -3.34
N CYS A 98 -13.97 2.97 -3.59
CA CYS A 98 -12.98 3.76 -2.85
C CYS A 98 -12.78 5.12 -3.53
N SER A 99 -12.48 6.20 -2.79
CA SER A 99 -12.01 7.44 -3.45
C SER A 99 -10.67 7.20 -4.16
N ALA A 100 -9.67 6.67 -3.45
CA ALA A 100 -8.47 6.08 -4.04
C ALA A 100 -8.28 4.64 -3.54
N GLY A 101 -8.10 3.66 -4.43
CA GLY A 101 -7.85 2.27 -4.04
C GLY A 101 -6.50 2.11 -3.35
N ILE A 102 -5.42 2.40 -4.08
CA ILE A 102 -4.05 2.46 -3.53
C ILE A 102 -3.45 3.83 -3.81
N ALA A 103 -2.81 4.42 -2.80
CA ALA A 103 -1.99 5.62 -2.94
C ALA A 103 -0.55 5.36 -2.49
N LEU A 104 0.41 5.76 -3.32
CA LEU A 104 1.83 5.74 -3.06
C LEU A 104 2.33 7.18 -3.08
N ALA A 105 2.99 7.63 -2.02
CA ALA A 105 3.44 9.00 -1.91
C ALA A 105 4.80 9.11 -1.23
N GLY A 106 5.82 9.56 -1.96
CA GLY A 106 7.14 9.89 -1.43
C GLY A 106 8.28 9.07 -2.04
N ASN A 107 9.48 9.65 -1.98
CA ASN A 107 10.69 9.03 -2.51
C ASN A 107 11.03 7.74 -1.75
N GLY A 108 11.30 6.67 -2.50
CA GLY A 108 11.57 5.34 -1.94
C GLY A 108 10.30 4.62 -1.49
N THR A 109 9.13 5.08 -1.92
CA THR A 109 7.86 4.35 -1.81
C THR A 109 7.67 3.48 -3.04
N ASN A 110 7.74 2.17 -2.87
CA ASN A 110 7.65 1.20 -3.96
C ASN A 110 6.52 0.20 -3.74
N ALA A 111 5.76 -0.13 -4.78
CA ALA A 111 4.78 -1.20 -4.71
C ALA A 111 4.82 -2.17 -5.89
N LYS A 112 4.51 -3.43 -5.61
CA LYS A 112 4.16 -4.45 -6.61
C LYS A 112 2.71 -4.83 -6.42
N ILE A 113 1.91 -4.67 -7.46
CA ILE A 113 0.47 -4.94 -7.44
C ILE A 113 0.21 -6.00 -8.50
N LEU A 114 -0.24 -7.18 -8.06
CA LEU A 114 -0.42 -8.36 -8.90
C LEU A 114 -1.85 -8.89 -8.76
N ASP A 115 -2.45 -9.27 -9.89
CA ASP A 115 -3.73 -10.01 -9.92
C ASP A 115 -4.82 -9.33 -9.07
N SER A 116 -4.89 -7.99 -9.13
CA SER A 116 -5.76 -7.21 -8.24
C SER A 116 -6.80 -6.41 -9.03
N ARG A 117 -7.95 -6.17 -8.40
CA ARG A 117 -9.10 -5.50 -9.02
C ARG A 117 -9.43 -4.19 -8.33
N PHE A 118 -9.73 -3.18 -9.15
CA PHE A 118 -10.16 -1.85 -8.74
C PHE A 118 -11.46 -1.51 -9.45
N THR A 119 -12.56 -1.49 -8.70
CA THR A 119 -13.91 -1.36 -9.26
C THR A 119 -14.65 -0.17 -8.66
N GLU A 120 -15.20 0.68 -9.50
CA GLU A 120 -16.01 1.84 -9.08
C GLU A 120 -15.26 2.80 -8.12
N CYS A 121 -13.93 2.78 -8.15
CA CYS A 121 -13.11 3.73 -7.41
C CYS A 121 -13.12 5.09 -8.09
N GLY A 122 -12.81 6.17 -7.38
CA GLY A 122 -12.44 7.44 -8.01
C GLY A 122 -11.18 7.25 -8.83
N ILE A 123 -10.08 6.96 -8.14
CA ILE A 123 -8.80 6.56 -8.71
C ILE A 123 -8.48 5.13 -8.26
N GLY A 124 -8.12 4.22 -9.18
CA GLY A 124 -7.70 2.87 -8.81
C GLY A 124 -6.37 2.87 -8.06
N VAL A 125 -5.29 3.28 -8.74
CA VAL A 125 -3.94 3.41 -8.18
C VAL A 125 -3.40 4.82 -8.44
N LYS A 126 -2.89 5.47 -7.40
CA LYS A 126 -2.40 6.86 -7.40
C LYS A 126 -0.92 6.90 -6.96
N LEU A 127 -0.03 7.40 -7.81
CA LEU A 127 1.40 7.59 -7.53
C LEU A 127 1.74 9.08 -7.48
N LEU A 128 2.42 9.50 -6.41
CA LEU A 128 2.79 10.88 -6.14
C LEU A 128 4.22 10.97 -5.56
N ASP A 129 4.86 12.10 -5.80
CA ASP A 129 6.10 12.53 -5.13
C ASP A 129 7.24 11.49 -5.23
N SER A 130 7.63 11.13 -6.46
CA SER A 130 8.69 10.16 -6.77
C SER A 130 8.43 8.73 -6.27
N ALA A 131 7.17 8.31 -6.25
CA ALA A 131 6.79 6.93 -5.97
C ALA A 131 6.98 6.03 -7.20
N SER A 132 7.17 4.72 -6.97
CA SER A 132 7.27 3.73 -8.04
C SER A 132 6.28 2.57 -7.85
N ALA A 133 5.71 2.08 -8.95
CA ALA A 133 4.88 0.87 -8.92
C ALA A 133 5.06 -0.04 -10.13
N ILE A 134 4.95 -1.35 -9.89
CA ILE A 134 4.81 -2.36 -10.94
C ILE A 134 3.41 -2.96 -10.82
N LEU A 135 2.62 -2.84 -11.88
CA LEU A 135 1.26 -3.38 -11.97
C LEU A 135 1.24 -4.51 -13.00
N THR A 136 0.83 -5.70 -12.57
CA THR A 136 0.76 -6.88 -13.44
C THR A 136 -0.58 -7.59 -13.25
N GLN A 137 -1.22 -7.99 -14.35
CA GLN A 137 -2.49 -8.74 -14.32
C GLN A 137 -3.61 -8.03 -13.52
N CYS A 138 -3.59 -6.69 -13.49
CA CYS A 138 -4.57 -5.90 -12.75
C CYS A 138 -5.75 -5.49 -13.62
N ARG A 139 -6.90 -5.28 -13.00
CA ARG A 139 -8.15 -4.97 -13.68
C ARG A 139 -8.80 -3.74 -13.06
N PHE A 140 -9.03 -2.73 -13.89
CA PHE A 140 -9.59 -1.43 -13.50
C PHE A 140 -10.92 -1.24 -14.23
N GLU A 141 -12.04 -1.31 -13.50
CA GLU A 141 -13.39 -1.34 -14.08
C GLU A 141 -14.26 -0.23 -13.49
N ARG A 142 -14.90 0.56 -14.36
CA ARG A 142 -15.87 1.59 -13.95
C ARG A 142 -15.31 2.62 -12.95
N ASN A 143 -14.00 2.87 -12.98
CA ASN A 143 -13.40 3.90 -12.14
C ASN A 143 -13.77 5.30 -12.66
N LYS A 144 -14.14 6.20 -11.76
CA LYS A 144 -14.82 7.47 -12.07
C LYS A 144 -13.88 8.56 -12.60
N THR A 145 -12.65 8.58 -12.12
CA THR A 145 -11.64 9.59 -12.48
C THR A 145 -10.52 8.98 -13.30
N ALA A 146 -9.88 7.91 -12.80
CA ALA A 146 -8.80 7.22 -13.51
C ALA A 146 -8.62 5.79 -12.98
N GLY A 147 -8.17 4.85 -13.83
CA GLY A 147 -7.68 3.57 -13.35
C GLY A 147 -6.30 3.71 -12.67
N LEU A 148 -5.39 4.43 -13.33
CA LEU A 148 -4.04 4.69 -12.87
C LEU A 148 -3.72 6.18 -13.05
N PHE A 149 -3.17 6.80 -12.01
CA PHE A 149 -2.82 8.22 -11.98
C PHE A 149 -1.39 8.40 -11.47
N VAL A 150 -0.51 8.94 -12.31
CA VAL A 150 0.92 9.07 -12.03
C VAL A 150 1.33 10.54 -12.17
N MET A 151 1.95 11.11 -11.13
CA MET A 151 2.41 12.50 -11.14
C MET A 151 3.70 12.70 -10.35
N ARG A 152 4.31 13.89 -10.53
CA ARG A 152 5.42 14.41 -9.71
C ARG A 152 6.60 13.44 -9.65
N ASP A 153 7.21 13.23 -10.82
CA ASP A 153 8.40 12.39 -11.01
C ASP A 153 8.22 10.94 -10.54
N SER A 154 6.98 10.47 -10.47
CA SER A 154 6.66 9.07 -10.18
C SER A 154 6.75 8.23 -11.44
N GLU A 155 7.10 6.96 -11.26
CA GLU A 155 7.34 6.03 -12.36
C GLU A 155 6.48 4.77 -12.19
N THR A 156 6.10 4.15 -13.29
CA THR A 156 5.37 2.88 -13.24
C THR A 156 5.71 1.98 -14.40
N GLU A 157 5.69 0.67 -14.14
CA GLU A 157 5.59 -0.36 -15.15
C GLU A 157 4.19 -0.99 -15.09
N VAL A 158 3.58 -1.23 -16.24
CA VAL A 158 2.24 -1.82 -16.35
C VAL A 158 2.25 -2.90 -17.42
N SER A 159 1.90 -4.13 -17.05
CA SER A 159 1.86 -5.30 -17.94
C SER A 159 0.59 -6.12 -17.71
N ASP A 160 0.03 -6.69 -18.77
CA ASP A 160 -1.15 -7.56 -18.73
C ASP A 160 -2.37 -6.98 -17.96
N CYS A 161 -2.50 -5.65 -17.95
CA CYS A 161 -3.57 -4.96 -17.24
C CYS A 161 -4.72 -4.58 -18.18
N VAL A 162 -5.93 -4.55 -17.64
CA VAL A 162 -7.14 -4.12 -18.36
C VAL A 162 -7.69 -2.86 -17.71
N PHE A 163 -7.89 -1.82 -18.51
CA PHE A 163 -8.54 -0.58 -18.11
C PHE A 163 -9.83 -0.43 -18.92
N GLN A 164 -10.98 -0.53 -18.24
CA GLN A 164 -12.29 -0.48 -18.88
C GLN A 164 -13.15 0.61 -18.26
N ALA A 165 -13.53 1.58 -19.09
CA ALA A 165 -14.52 2.60 -18.77
C ALA A 165 -15.94 2.01 -18.87
N GLN A 166 -16.93 2.73 -18.32
CA GLN A 166 -18.33 2.42 -18.55
C GLN A 166 -18.77 3.04 -19.88
N GLU A 167 -19.31 2.23 -20.79
CA GLU A 167 -20.05 2.77 -21.94
C GLU A 167 -21.31 3.45 -21.42
N THR A 168 -21.45 4.74 -21.70
CA THR A 168 -22.63 5.56 -21.39
C THR A 168 -23.72 5.38 -22.43
#